data_AF-A0A9E7CVD8-F1
#
_entry.id   AF-A0A9E7CVD8-F1
#
_cell.length_a   1.000
_cell.length_b   1.000
_cell.length_c   1.000
_cell.angle_alpha   90.00
_cell.angle_beta   90.00
_cell.angle_gamma   90.00
#
_symmetry.space_group_name_H-M   'P 1'
#
loop_
_entity.id
_entity.type
_entity.pdbx_description
1 polymer ?
#
loop_
_entity_poly.entity_id
_entity_poly.type
_entity_poly.pdbx_seq_one_letter_code
_entity_poly.pdbx_strand_id
1 'polypeptide(L)'
;MRLAAITCILLASLLAVRPAHAIPEAGFAEMIASEAPRESFTLYRWDAFPDVYVIHFDTYLYQSRAFSRMAMWQEMAASRGRIMTQSELEAWFSGQGATLEGLFGAHDYDTEDLAAFYNALWQSGEPLYDEEQRVAEVLVGAGLLVAQLPAEGEELPRDAAPFAASGEQAVISFATRLALRDSANNLQGKADRSYEAGALYHEMLHGIFFTEPEYARRCTEFWQQRLSADERRAFSTLLASLNYDPAFETLMVNEFQAYILTPRGSGDSTGSGILLARAKRLLKPDYRPRYVSEADKAHFLEHGEELISRISGSLGDELHEWLGDEYLVKQE
;
A
#
# COMPACT_ATOMS: atom_id res chain seq x y z
N MET A 1 -28.03 21.66 -11.91
CA MET A 1 -27.12 22.36 -12.86
C MET A 1 -25.70 22.61 -12.34
N ARG A 2 -25.32 22.31 -11.08
CA ARG A 2 -23.93 22.46 -10.59
C ARG A 2 -23.11 21.17 -10.46
N LEU A 3 -23.73 19.98 -10.53
CA LEU A 3 -22.98 18.70 -10.48
C LEU A 3 -22.31 18.32 -11.80
N ALA A 4 -22.80 18.81 -12.95
CA ALA A 4 -22.24 18.48 -14.27
C ALA A 4 -20.84 19.08 -14.52
N ALA A 5 -20.47 20.13 -13.79
CA ALA A 5 -19.19 20.83 -14.00
C ALA A 5 -17.98 20.10 -13.37
N ILE A 6 -18.19 19.30 -12.32
CA ILE A 6 -17.10 18.59 -11.62
C ILE A 6 -16.70 17.33 -12.41
N THR A 7 -17.66 16.66 -13.04
CA THR A 7 -17.45 15.49 -13.90
C THR A 7 -16.66 15.84 -15.18
N CYS A 8 -16.84 17.05 -15.73
CA CYS A 8 -16.13 17.48 -16.95
C CYS A 8 -14.64 17.80 -16.73
N ILE A 9 -14.23 18.20 -15.53
CA ILE A 9 -12.84 18.62 -15.26
C ILE A 9 -11.91 17.40 -15.25
N LEU A 10 -12.38 16.26 -14.73
CA LEU A 10 -11.58 15.03 -14.70
C LEU A 10 -11.27 14.51 -16.11
N LEU A 11 -12.29 14.48 -16.98
CA LEU A 11 -12.17 14.01 -18.35
C LEU A 11 -11.32 14.94 -19.20
N ALA A 12 -11.44 16.26 -19.04
CA ALA A 12 -10.60 17.24 -19.74
C ALA A 12 -9.13 17.16 -19.30
N SER A 13 -8.86 16.84 -18.04
CA SER A 13 -7.49 16.69 -17.51
C SER A 13 -6.86 15.37 -17.94
N LEU A 14 -7.63 14.27 -17.98
CA LEU A 14 -7.22 12.98 -18.52
C LEU A 14 -6.98 13.01 -20.04
N LEU A 15 -7.75 13.79 -20.80
CA LEU A 15 -7.50 14.07 -22.22
C LEU A 15 -6.16 14.79 -22.47
N ALA A 16 -5.65 15.51 -21.47
CA ALA A 16 -4.39 16.24 -21.53
C ALA A 16 -3.21 15.47 -20.95
N VAL A 17 -3.42 14.24 -20.46
CA VAL A 17 -2.36 13.36 -19.96
C VAL A 17 -1.40 13.09 -21.12
N ARG A 18 -0.25 13.75 -21.06
CA ARG A 18 0.87 13.44 -21.94
C ARG A 18 1.37 12.05 -21.58
N PRO A 19 1.89 11.26 -22.53
CA PRO A 19 2.62 10.05 -22.18
C PRO A 19 3.62 10.41 -21.09
N ALA A 20 3.61 9.64 -20.00
CA ALA A 20 4.50 9.89 -18.88
C ALA A 20 5.93 10.05 -19.41
N HIS A 21 6.69 10.98 -18.83
CA HIS A 21 8.14 10.88 -18.93
C HIS A 21 8.53 9.45 -18.54
N ALA A 22 9.59 8.90 -19.15
CA ALA A 22 10.02 7.54 -18.87
C ALA A 22 10.02 7.29 -17.36
N ILE A 23 9.22 6.32 -16.92
CA ILE A 23 9.07 5.97 -15.51
C ILE A 23 10.43 5.41 -15.07
N PRO A 24 11.11 6.04 -14.09
CA PRO A 24 12.41 5.56 -13.65
C PRO A 24 12.26 4.15 -13.08
N GLU A 25 13.15 3.26 -13.51
CA GLU A 25 13.40 2.00 -12.81
C GLU A 25 14.25 2.30 -11.58
N ALA A 26 13.93 1.66 -10.45
CA ALA A 26 14.72 1.75 -9.24
C ALA A 26 14.61 0.47 -8.42
N GLY A 27 15.68 0.15 -7.70
CA GLY A 27 15.68 -0.88 -6.66
C GLY A 27 15.34 -0.32 -5.28
N PHE A 28 15.18 -1.20 -4.30
CA PHE A 28 14.82 -0.83 -2.92
C PHE A 28 15.74 0.25 -2.32
N ALA A 29 17.05 0.05 -2.38
CA ALA A 29 18.04 0.96 -1.78
C ALA A 29 18.01 2.36 -2.42
N GLU A 30 17.78 2.42 -3.74
CA GLU A 30 17.67 3.67 -4.48
C GLU A 30 16.40 4.44 -4.10
N MET A 31 15.26 3.74 -3.98
CA MET A 31 14.01 4.34 -3.55
C MET A 31 14.10 4.90 -2.12
N ILE A 32 14.71 4.16 -1.18
CA ILE A 32 14.92 4.62 0.20
C ILE A 32 15.91 5.78 0.27
N ALA A 33 16.95 5.79 -0.56
CA ALA A 33 17.89 6.92 -0.63
C ALA A 33 17.27 8.18 -1.25
N SER A 34 16.23 8.03 -2.08
CA SER A 34 15.58 9.14 -2.77
C SER A 34 14.80 10.08 -1.83
N GLU A 35 14.43 11.25 -2.34
CA GLU A 35 13.45 12.15 -1.72
C GLU A 35 12.39 12.51 -2.76
N ALA A 36 11.12 12.37 -2.40
CA ALA A 36 10.03 12.82 -3.25
C ALA A 36 9.99 14.36 -3.38
N PRO A 37 9.49 14.90 -4.50
CA PRO A 37 9.34 16.34 -4.67
C PRO A 37 8.33 16.91 -3.67
N ARG A 38 8.59 18.13 -3.18
CA ARG A 38 7.73 18.78 -2.19
C ARG A 38 6.27 18.84 -2.62
N GLU A 39 5.37 18.47 -1.72
CA GLU A 39 3.92 18.46 -1.93
C GLU A 39 3.51 17.67 -3.20
N SER A 40 4.23 16.58 -3.47
CA SER A 40 4.06 15.74 -4.65
C SER A 40 4.57 14.31 -4.39
N PHE A 41 4.78 13.56 -5.46
CA PHE A 41 5.29 12.20 -5.43
C PHE A 41 6.10 11.86 -6.69
N THR A 42 6.84 10.77 -6.62
CA THR A 42 7.50 10.14 -7.78
C THR A 42 6.96 8.73 -7.96
N LEU A 43 6.66 8.36 -9.20
CA LEU A 43 6.34 6.99 -9.58
C LEU A 43 7.61 6.30 -10.06
N TYR A 44 7.93 5.16 -9.48
CA TYR A 44 8.98 4.26 -9.93
C TYR A 44 8.36 2.97 -10.48
N ARG A 45 9.09 2.30 -11.38
CA ARG A 45 8.89 0.89 -11.68
C ARG A 45 9.95 0.10 -10.91
N TRP A 46 9.55 -0.94 -10.18
CA TRP A 46 10.53 -1.76 -9.48
C TRP A 46 11.33 -2.60 -10.49
N ASP A 47 12.66 -2.54 -10.42
CA ASP A 47 13.56 -3.25 -11.33
C ASP A 47 13.48 -4.79 -11.20
N ALA A 48 13.35 -5.30 -9.98
CA ALA A 48 13.25 -6.73 -9.72
C ALA A 48 11.89 -7.31 -10.13
N PHE A 49 10.80 -6.56 -9.92
CA PHE A 49 9.42 -6.94 -10.27
C PHE A 49 8.76 -5.84 -11.12
N PRO A 50 8.95 -5.86 -12.47
CA PRO A 50 8.53 -4.78 -13.37
C PRO A 50 7.03 -4.51 -13.44
N ASP A 51 6.19 -5.43 -12.96
CA ASP A 51 4.73 -5.26 -12.86
C ASP A 51 4.30 -4.57 -11.54
N VAL A 52 5.26 -4.28 -10.65
CA VAL A 52 5.06 -3.51 -9.41
C VAL A 52 5.56 -2.09 -9.57
N TYR A 53 4.69 -1.14 -9.29
CA TYR A 53 4.95 0.30 -9.37
C TYR A 53 4.91 0.92 -7.98
N VAL A 54 5.86 1.81 -7.70
CA VAL A 54 6.03 2.40 -6.36
C VAL A 54 5.79 3.90 -6.41
N ILE A 55 4.78 4.37 -5.69
CA ILE A 55 4.54 5.80 -5.46
C ILE A 55 5.26 6.23 -4.18
N HIS A 56 6.30 7.04 -4.33
CA HIS A 56 7.00 7.66 -3.23
C HIS A 56 6.44 9.07 -2.99
N PHE A 57 5.72 9.27 -1.88
CA PHE A 57 5.15 10.55 -1.49
C PHE A 57 6.07 11.42 -0.63
N ASP A 58 5.90 12.73 -0.76
CA ASP A 58 6.60 13.73 0.04
C ASP A 58 6.29 13.64 1.55
N THR A 59 5.02 13.38 1.88
CA THR A 59 4.54 13.34 3.27
C THR A 59 3.42 12.31 3.46
N TYR A 60 3.29 11.79 4.69
CA TYR A 60 2.17 10.91 5.06
C TYR A 60 0.81 11.60 4.88
N LEU A 61 0.73 12.93 5.08
CA LEU A 61 -0.52 13.67 4.83
C LEU A 61 -0.92 13.58 3.36
N TYR A 62 0.04 13.79 2.46
CA TYR A 62 -0.23 13.77 1.03
C TYR A 62 -0.63 12.38 0.55
N GLN A 63 0.08 11.35 1.01
CA GLN A 63 -0.30 9.94 0.77
C GLN A 63 -1.70 9.63 1.30
N SER A 64 -1.99 10.04 2.54
CA SER A 64 -3.28 9.80 3.17
C SER A 64 -4.44 10.45 2.42
N ARG A 65 -4.25 11.65 1.87
CA ARG A 65 -5.26 12.29 1.01
C ARG A 65 -5.48 11.56 -0.31
N ALA A 66 -4.44 10.92 -0.84
CA ALA A 66 -4.54 10.13 -2.07
C ALA A 66 -5.20 8.76 -1.84
N PHE A 67 -4.95 8.08 -0.72
CA PHE A 67 -5.29 6.66 -0.57
C PHE A 67 -6.24 6.32 0.58
N SER A 68 -6.49 7.20 1.55
CA SER A 68 -7.34 6.84 2.70
C SER A 68 -8.76 6.45 2.31
N ARG A 69 -9.38 7.11 1.33
CA ARG A 69 -10.73 6.70 0.87
C ARG A 69 -10.71 5.33 0.20
N MET A 70 -9.62 5.00 -0.49
CA MET A 70 -9.42 3.69 -1.11
C MET A 70 -9.26 2.61 -0.04
N ALA A 71 -8.38 2.81 0.94
CA ALA A 71 -8.22 1.90 2.08
C ALA A 71 -9.56 1.68 2.81
N MET A 72 -10.29 2.75 3.09
CA MET A 72 -11.61 2.67 3.71
C MET A 72 -12.63 1.90 2.86
N TRP A 73 -12.55 2.01 1.53
CA TRP A 73 -13.46 1.33 0.61
C TRP A 73 -13.10 -0.15 0.37
N GLN A 74 -11.83 -0.51 0.39
CA GLN A 74 -11.36 -1.87 0.08
C GLN A 74 -11.14 -2.73 1.32
N GLU A 75 -10.48 -2.17 2.33
CA GLU A 75 -9.88 -2.93 3.42
C GLU A 75 -10.69 -2.88 4.72
N MET A 76 -11.37 -1.75 4.98
CA MET A 76 -11.87 -1.43 6.31
C MET A 76 -13.33 -1.87 6.50
N ALA A 77 -13.60 -2.58 7.60
CA ALA A 77 -14.94 -3.10 7.93
C ALA A 77 -16.02 -2.00 8.03
N ALA A 78 -15.61 -0.78 8.40
CA ALA A 78 -16.51 0.35 8.62
C ALA A 78 -17.18 0.86 7.32
N SER A 79 -16.57 0.62 6.16
CA SER A 79 -17.01 1.22 4.90
C SER A 79 -16.71 0.39 3.65
N ARG A 80 -16.30 -0.88 3.79
CA ARG A 80 -15.99 -1.72 2.63
C ARG A 80 -17.13 -1.71 1.61
N GLY A 81 -16.80 -1.39 0.35
CA GLY A 81 -17.76 -1.25 -0.75
C GLY A 81 -18.55 0.06 -0.78
N ARG A 82 -18.29 1.01 0.13
CA ARG A 82 -18.94 2.33 0.20
C ARG A 82 -17.92 3.46 0.20
N ILE A 83 -18.03 4.35 -0.78
CA ILE A 83 -17.25 5.59 -0.80
C ILE A 83 -17.66 6.48 0.37
N MET A 84 -16.67 6.90 1.16
CA MET A 84 -16.86 7.91 2.22
C MET A 84 -16.72 9.32 1.65
N THR A 85 -17.49 10.25 2.20
CA THR A 85 -17.22 11.68 1.98
C THR A 85 -15.97 12.11 2.76
N GLN A 86 -15.37 13.25 2.42
CA GLN A 86 -14.23 13.79 3.18
C GLN A 86 -14.57 14.02 4.66
N SER A 87 -15.75 14.58 4.94
CA SER A 87 -16.21 14.83 6.31
C SER A 87 -16.44 13.54 7.09
N GLU A 88 -16.95 12.48 6.44
CA GLU A 88 -17.11 11.16 7.07
C GLU A 88 -15.75 10.55 7.39
N LEU A 89 -14.79 10.65 6.47
CA LEU A 89 -13.44 10.16 6.66
C LEU A 89 -12.79 10.87 7.86
N GLU A 90 -12.80 12.20 7.88
CA GLU A 90 -12.26 13.00 8.99
C GLU A 90 -12.93 12.69 10.33
N ALA A 91 -14.25 12.51 10.35
CA ALA A 91 -14.99 12.12 11.55
C ALA A 91 -14.59 10.72 12.04
N TRP A 92 -14.37 9.77 11.12
CA TRP A 92 -13.91 8.42 11.48
C TRP A 92 -12.50 8.46 12.08
N PHE A 93 -11.55 9.13 11.44
CA PHE A 93 -10.19 9.33 11.97
C PHE A 93 -10.21 9.97 13.36
N SER A 94 -10.99 11.04 13.53
CA SER A 94 -11.15 11.70 14.83
C SER A 94 -11.74 10.75 15.89
N GLY A 95 -12.68 9.88 15.50
CA GLY A 95 -13.25 8.86 16.38
C GLY A 95 -12.24 7.79 16.82
N GLN A 96 -11.21 7.53 16.00
CA GLN A 96 -10.07 6.68 16.34
C GLN A 96 -8.99 7.39 17.17
N GLY A 97 -9.18 8.68 17.50
CA GLY A 97 -8.18 9.48 18.19
C GLY A 97 -6.96 9.79 17.33
N ALA A 98 -7.12 9.80 16.01
CA ALA A 98 -6.05 10.04 15.05
C ALA A 98 -6.41 11.18 14.08
N THR A 99 -5.40 11.65 13.36
CA THR A 99 -5.56 12.55 12.22
C THR A 99 -5.32 11.78 10.93
N LEU A 100 -5.69 12.36 9.78
CA LEU A 100 -5.39 11.79 8.47
C LEU A 100 -3.91 11.38 8.32
N GLU A 101 -3.00 12.06 9.02
CA GLU A 101 -1.56 11.80 8.98
C GLU A 101 -1.13 10.51 9.71
N GLY A 102 -2.00 9.88 10.51
CA GLY A 102 -1.58 8.98 11.59
C GLY A 102 -2.16 7.57 11.64
N LEU A 103 -3.03 7.13 10.71
CA LEU A 103 -3.55 5.74 10.72
C LEU A 103 -2.97 4.83 9.64
N PHE A 104 -2.70 5.34 8.44
CA PHE A 104 -2.20 4.54 7.33
C PHE A 104 -0.79 5.00 6.93
N GLY A 105 0.20 4.14 7.17
CA GLY A 105 1.61 4.45 6.91
C GLY A 105 2.03 4.22 5.46
N ALA A 106 1.31 3.37 4.74
CA ALA A 106 1.62 2.92 3.40
C ALA A 106 0.36 2.25 2.81
N HIS A 107 0.36 1.96 1.51
CA HIS A 107 -0.80 1.39 0.83
C HIS A 107 -0.39 0.56 -0.39
N ASP A 108 -1.13 -0.51 -0.65
CA ASP A 108 -0.93 -1.47 -1.73
C ASP A 108 -2.25 -1.83 -2.43
N TYR A 109 -2.26 -1.80 -3.76
CA TYR A 109 -3.44 -2.19 -4.55
C TYR A 109 -3.05 -2.78 -5.89
N ASP A 110 -3.77 -3.82 -6.34
CA ASP A 110 -3.72 -4.20 -7.75
C ASP A 110 -4.47 -3.19 -8.64
N THR A 111 -4.19 -3.22 -9.94
CA THR A 111 -4.83 -2.29 -10.90
C THR A 111 -6.32 -2.54 -11.10
N GLU A 112 -6.84 -3.73 -10.79
CA GLU A 112 -8.27 -4.02 -10.89
C GLU A 112 -9.03 -3.33 -9.76
N ASP A 113 -8.54 -3.41 -8.53
CA ASP A 113 -9.06 -2.72 -7.36
C ASP A 113 -8.96 -1.19 -7.51
N LEU A 114 -7.86 -0.68 -8.08
CA LEU A 114 -7.74 0.74 -8.42
C LEU A 114 -8.81 1.18 -9.43
N ALA A 115 -9.00 0.43 -10.52
CA ALA A 115 -10.04 0.73 -11.50
C ALA A 115 -11.44 0.67 -10.86
N ALA A 116 -11.70 -0.35 -10.04
CA ALA A 116 -12.96 -0.54 -9.35
C ALA A 116 -13.26 0.60 -8.37
N PHE A 117 -12.25 1.08 -7.62
CA PHE A 117 -12.38 2.23 -6.73
C PHE A 117 -12.76 3.50 -7.49
N TYR A 118 -12.05 3.84 -8.57
CA TYR A 118 -12.38 5.04 -9.37
C TYR A 118 -13.74 4.94 -10.05
N ASN A 119 -14.16 3.74 -10.45
CA ASN A 119 -15.52 3.49 -10.95
C ASN A 119 -16.57 3.64 -9.84
N ALA A 120 -16.31 3.15 -8.62
CA ALA A 120 -17.20 3.33 -7.48
C ALA A 120 -17.33 4.81 -7.09
N LEU A 121 -16.23 5.57 -7.14
CA LEU A 121 -16.23 7.03 -6.98
C LEU A 121 -17.13 7.69 -8.04
N TRP A 122 -16.93 7.36 -9.32
CA TRP A 122 -17.74 7.86 -10.42
C TRP A 122 -19.24 7.64 -10.22
N GLN A 123 -19.60 6.40 -9.85
CA GLN A 123 -20.98 5.96 -9.65
C GLN A 123 -21.61 6.58 -8.39
N SER A 124 -20.83 6.77 -7.32
CA SER A 124 -21.30 7.42 -6.10
C SER A 124 -21.63 8.90 -6.33
N GLY A 125 -20.95 9.52 -7.29
CA GLY A 125 -21.07 10.94 -7.59
C GLY A 125 -20.34 11.87 -6.62
N GLU A 126 -19.60 11.31 -5.67
CA GLU A 126 -18.63 12.05 -4.87
C GLU A 126 -17.52 12.63 -5.77
N PRO A 127 -16.98 13.82 -5.45
CA PRO A 127 -15.87 14.39 -6.19
C PRO A 127 -14.60 13.56 -5.98
N LEU A 128 -13.73 13.54 -7.00
CA LEU A 128 -12.30 13.27 -6.78
C LEU A 128 -11.65 14.53 -6.19
N TYR A 129 -10.81 14.34 -5.19
CA TYR A 129 -9.99 15.40 -4.61
C TYR A 129 -8.66 15.52 -5.34
N ASP A 130 -7.97 16.64 -5.13
CA ASP A 130 -6.78 17.03 -5.88
C ASP A 130 -5.70 15.94 -5.88
N GLU A 131 -5.40 15.33 -4.73
CA GLU A 131 -4.38 14.27 -4.62
C GLU A 131 -4.81 12.96 -5.29
N GLU A 132 -6.07 12.55 -5.17
CA GLU A 132 -6.60 11.34 -5.83
C GLU A 132 -6.66 11.51 -7.35
N GLN A 133 -7.01 12.73 -7.82
CA GLN A 133 -6.99 13.08 -9.23
C GLN A 133 -5.57 12.98 -9.80
N ARG A 134 -4.56 13.51 -9.09
CA ARG A 134 -3.16 13.42 -9.52
C ARG A 134 -2.68 11.98 -9.60
N VAL A 135 -3.07 11.12 -8.66
CA VAL A 135 -2.79 9.69 -8.73
C VAL A 135 -3.47 9.08 -9.96
N ALA A 136 -4.77 9.32 -10.18
CA ALA A 136 -5.49 8.81 -11.35
C ALA A 136 -4.83 9.22 -12.68
N GLU A 137 -4.42 10.49 -12.80
CA GLU A 137 -3.72 11.02 -13.98
C GLU A 137 -2.39 10.31 -14.22
N VAL A 138 -1.62 10.03 -13.15
CA VAL A 138 -0.36 9.29 -13.26
C VAL A 138 -0.59 7.83 -13.61
N LEU A 139 -1.59 7.17 -13.03
CA LEU A 139 -1.93 5.78 -13.35
C LEU A 139 -2.33 5.63 -14.81
N VAL A 140 -3.14 6.56 -15.33
CA VAL A 140 -3.52 6.58 -16.75
C VAL A 140 -2.33 6.91 -17.64
N GLY A 141 -1.53 7.92 -17.27
CA GLY A 141 -0.36 8.34 -18.05
C GLY A 141 0.77 7.30 -18.09
N ALA A 142 0.86 6.47 -17.06
CA ALA A 142 1.76 5.33 -16.97
C ALA A 142 1.24 4.09 -17.73
N GLY A 143 -0.01 4.10 -18.18
CA GLY A 143 -0.65 2.94 -18.82
C GLY A 143 -1.00 1.82 -17.84
N LEU A 144 -1.17 2.13 -16.55
CA LEU A 144 -1.65 1.19 -15.54
C LEU A 144 -3.18 1.08 -15.59
N LEU A 145 -3.84 2.22 -15.81
CA LEU A 145 -5.28 2.30 -16.04
C LEU A 145 -5.59 2.84 -17.44
N VAL A 146 -6.64 2.31 -18.07
CA VAL A 146 -7.25 2.90 -19.25
C VAL A 146 -8.49 3.67 -18.82
N ALA A 147 -8.55 4.95 -19.16
CA ALA A 147 -9.75 5.77 -19.00
C ALA A 147 -10.52 5.86 -20.33
N GLN A 148 -11.79 5.48 -20.31
CA GLN A 148 -12.74 5.73 -21.38
C GLN A 148 -13.27 7.15 -21.26
N LEU A 149 -12.96 7.97 -22.26
CA LEU A 149 -13.37 9.36 -22.30
C LEU A 149 -14.60 9.46 -23.23
N PRO A 150 -15.68 10.16 -22.85
CA PRO A 150 -16.80 10.38 -23.75
C PRO A 150 -16.32 11.21 -24.95
N ALA A 151 -17.00 11.05 -26.08
CA ALA A 151 -16.78 11.95 -27.22
C ALA A 151 -17.14 13.39 -26.84
N GLU A 152 -16.59 14.36 -27.57
CA GLU A 152 -16.89 15.77 -27.35
C GLU A 152 -18.41 16.04 -27.44
N GLY A 153 -18.99 16.56 -26.36
CA GLY A 153 -20.42 16.83 -26.27
C GLY A 153 -21.29 15.67 -25.76
N GLU A 154 -20.68 14.52 -25.44
CA GLU A 154 -21.36 13.39 -24.80
C GLU A 154 -21.13 13.37 -23.29
N GLU A 155 -22.16 12.95 -22.53
CA GLU A 155 -22.03 12.68 -21.10
C GLU A 155 -21.92 11.16 -20.90
N LEU A 156 -20.94 10.71 -20.13
CA LEU A 156 -20.91 9.32 -19.67
C LEU A 156 -22.04 9.08 -18.65
N PRO A 157 -22.83 8.01 -18.79
CA PRO A 157 -23.83 7.64 -17.80
C PRO A 157 -23.23 7.43 -16.40
N ARG A 158 -24.01 7.69 -15.35
CA ARG A 158 -23.56 7.49 -13.96
C ARG A 158 -23.30 6.03 -13.61
N ASP A 159 -23.95 5.10 -14.28
CA ASP A 159 -23.76 3.64 -14.15
C ASP A 159 -22.62 3.11 -15.04
N ALA A 160 -21.90 3.98 -15.76
CA ALA A 160 -20.71 3.60 -16.49
C ALA A 160 -19.56 3.19 -15.57
N ALA A 161 -18.58 2.49 -16.15
CA ALA A 161 -17.31 2.13 -15.54
C ALA A 161 -16.16 2.67 -16.43
N PRO A 162 -15.84 3.97 -16.32
CA PRO A 162 -14.88 4.60 -17.22
C PRO A 162 -13.44 4.12 -17.05
N PHE A 163 -13.07 3.48 -15.95
CA PHE A 163 -11.71 3.00 -15.71
C PHE A 163 -11.62 1.49 -15.87
N ALA A 164 -10.55 1.02 -16.50
CA ALA A 164 -10.20 -0.40 -16.57
C ALA A 164 -8.71 -0.59 -16.27
N ALA A 165 -8.35 -1.73 -15.67
CA ALA A 165 -6.96 -2.14 -15.53
C ALA A 165 -6.34 -2.44 -16.91
N SER A 166 -5.04 -2.16 -17.06
CA SER A 166 -4.32 -2.42 -18.31
C SER A 166 -3.61 -3.78 -18.33
N GLY A 167 -3.46 -4.42 -17.16
CA GLY A 167 -2.82 -5.72 -16.98
C GLY A 167 -2.88 -6.19 -15.53
N GLU A 168 -2.19 -7.29 -15.21
CA GLU A 168 -1.99 -7.79 -13.85
C GLU A 168 -0.81 -7.05 -13.22
N GLN A 169 -1.06 -5.86 -12.67
CA GLN A 169 -0.04 -4.97 -12.13
C GLN A 169 -0.43 -4.49 -10.73
N ALA A 170 0.56 -4.07 -9.94
CA ALA A 170 0.35 -3.55 -8.60
C ALA A 170 0.93 -2.15 -8.42
N VAL A 171 0.28 -1.37 -7.57
CA VAL A 171 0.75 -0.06 -7.12
C VAL A 171 0.88 -0.10 -5.61
N ILE A 172 2.09 0.18 -5.15
CA ILE A 172 2.42 0.27 -3.74
C ILE A 172 2.89 1.69 -3.42
N SER A 173 2.83 2.10 -2.16
CA SER A 173 3.20 3.46 -1.78
C SER A 173 3.84 3.58 -0.42
N PHE A 174 4.75 4.55 -0.30
CA PHE A 174 5.34 4.94 0.96
C PHE A 174 5.64 6.44 0.99
N ALA A 175 5.85 6.98 2.18
CA ALA A 175 6.18 8.39 2.38
C ALA A 175 7.40 8.56 3.29
N THR A 176 8.11 9.69 3.14
CA THR A 176 9.35 9.98 3.88
C THR A 176 9.19 10.94 5.07
N ARG A 177 8.19 11.82 5.06
CA ARG A 177 8.09 12.88 6.08
C ARG A 177 6.74 12.87 6.80
N LEU A 178 6.79 12.97 8.12
CA LEU A 178 5.65 13.42 8.91
C LEU A 178 5.40 14.90 8.56
N ALA A 179 4.15 15.27 8.27
CA ALA A 179 3.81 16.59 7.76
C ALA A 179 3.89 17.73 8.81
N LEU A 180 4.55 17.54 9.95
CA LEU A 180 4.56 18.50 11.04
C LEU A 180 5.18 19.84 10.63
N ARG A 181 4.31 20.80 10.30
CA ARG A 181 4.54 22.22 10.55
C ARG A 181 3.96 22.56 11.92
N ASP A 182 4.81 22.74 12.93
CA ASP A 182 4.45 23.59 14.05
C ASP A 182 4.99 25.01 13.83
N SER A 183 4.23 25.98 14.33
CA SER A 183 4.38 27.44 14.37
C SER A 183 5.73 27.99 14.85
N ALA A 184 6.70 27.13 15.19
CA ALA A 184 8.03 27.48 15.71
C ALA A 184 9.22 27.05 14.82
N ASN A 185 8.99 26.64 13.57
CA ASN A 185 10.07 26.40 12.57
C ASN A 185 11.09 25.29 12.93
N ASN A 186 10.75 24.35 13.81
CA ASN A 186 11.57 23.15 14.05
C ASN A 186 10.95 21.93 13.36
N LEU A 187 11.61 21.45 12.31
CA LEU A 187 11.40 20.11 11.75
C LEU A 187 11.83 19.09 12.82
N GLN A 188 10.88 18.48 13.54
CA GLN A 188 11.16 17.29 14.34
C GLN A 188 10.41 16.11 13.74
N GLY A 189 11.20 15.20 13.16
CA GLY A 189 10.77 13.88 12.70
C GLY A 189 10.79 13.70 11.18
N LYS A 190 11.98 13.59 10.57
CA LYS A 190 12.08 12.60 9.48
C LYS A 190 11.64 11.27 10.10
N ALA A 191 10.83 10.49 9.41
CA ALA A 191 10.74 9.08 9.78
C ALA A 191 12.18 8.54 9.85
N ASP A 192 12.48 7.72 10.84
CA ASP A 192 13.74 6.97 10.82
C ASP A 192 13.83 6.30 9.44
N ARG A 193 14.94 6.43 8.70
CA ARG A 193 15.09 5.77 7.38
C ARG A 193 14.84 4.26 7.50
N SER A 194 15.12 3.70 8.66
CA SER A 194 14.79 2.32 9.00
C SER A 194 13.28 2.08 8.97
N TYR A 195 12.46 3.03 9.44
CA TYR A 195 10.98 2.96 9.37
C TYR A 195 10.48 2.99 7.93
N GLU A 196 10.97 3.92 7.13
CA GLU A 196 10.61 4.02 5.70
C GLU A 196 10.97 2.73 4.97
N ALA A 197 12.15 2.17 5.25
CA ALA A 197 12.61 0.90 4.71
C ALA A 197 11.71 -0.26 5.12
N GLY A 198 11.30 -0.31 6.39
CA GLY A 198 10.36 -1.32 6.88
C GLY A 198 8.99 -1.24 6.22
N ALA A 199 8.46 -0.03 6.05
CA ALA A 199 7.20 0.21 5.37
C ALA A 199 7.30 -0.20 3.89
N LEU A 200 8.26 0.35 3.13
CA LEU A 200 8.42 0.01 1.71
C LEU A 200 8.59 -1.51 1.51
N TYR A 201 9.35 -2.17 2.37
CA TYR A 201 9.53 -3.62 2.26
C TYR A 201 8.24 -4.39 2.52
N HIS A 202 7.44 -3.96 3.50
CA HIS A 202 6.11 -4.52 3.74
C HIS A 202 5.23 -4.40 2.50
N GLU A 203 5.21 -3.22 1.90
CA GLU A 203 4.43 -2.98 0.69
C GLU A 203 4.94 -3.75 -0.53
N MET A 204 6.26 -3.90 -0.68
CA MET A 204 6.85 -4.70 -1.74
C MET A 204 6.36 -6.15 -1.71
N LEU A 205 6.18 -6.73 -0.51
CA LEU A 205 5.63 -8.07 -0.36
C LEU A 205 4.18 -8.15 -0.84
N HIS A 206 3.39 -7.07 -0.68
CA HIS A 206 2.06 -6.99 -1.27
C HIS A 206 2.13 -6.89 -2.80
N GLY A 207 3.04 -6.08 -3.34
CA GLY A 207 3.28 -5.99 -4.78
C GLY A 207 3.56 -7.35 -5.42
N ILE A 208 4.43 -8.16 -4.79
CA ILE A 208 4.69 -9.54 -5.22
C ILE A 208 3.42 -10.39 -5.09
N PHE A 209 2.68 -10.28 -3.99
CA PHE A 209 1.43 -11.02 -3.80
C PHE A 209 0.40 -10.75 -4.90
N PHE A 210 0.28 -9.52 -5.38
CA PHE A 210 -0.64 -9.18 -6.46
C PHE A 210 -0.16 -9.60 -7.85
N THR A 211 1.14 -9.62 -8.09
CA THR A 211 1.72 -9.79 -9.44
C THR A 211 2.28 -11.18 -9.71
N GLU A 212 2.48 -12.01 -8.68
CA GLU A 212 3.03 -13.36 -8.79
C GLU A 212 1.99 -14.40 -8.33
N PRO A 213 1.16 -14.94 -9.25
CA PRO A 213 0.04 -15.83 -8.88
C PRO A 213 0.46 -17.09 -8.12
N GLU A 214 1.64 -17.62 -8.42
CA GLU A 214 2.18 -18.80 -7.74
C GLU A 214 2.62 -18.47 -6.30
N TYR A 215 3.19 -17.28 -6.07
CA TYR A 215 3.51 -16.79 -4.73
C TYR A 215 2.22 -16.63 -3.91
N ALA A 216 1.22 -15.94 -4.46
CA ALA A 216 -0.09 -15.74 -3.81
C ALA A 216 -0.77 -17.07 -3.46
N ARG A 217 -0.72 -18.05 -4.38
CA ARG A 217 -1.24 -19.40 -4.16
C ARG A 217 -0.53 -20.08 -3.00
N ARG A 218 0.80 -20.03 -2.93
CA ARG A 218 1.57 -20.66 -1.83
C ARG A 218 1.32 -19.99 -0.48
N CYS A 219 1.20 -18.67 -0.43
CA CYS A 219 0.79 -17.95 0.78
C CYS A 219 -0.60 -18.38 1.26
N THR A 220 -1.55 -18.51 0.32
CA THR A 220 -2.92 -18.97 0.60
C THR A 220 -2.93 -20.42 1.11
N GLU A 221 -2.14 -21.30 0.50
CA GLU A 221 -2.03 -22.69 0.96
C GLU A 221 -1.40 -22.79 2.34
N PHE A 222 -0.36 -21.99 2.63
CA PHE A 222 0.22 -21.94 3.96
C PHE A 222 -0.83 -21.50 5.00
N TRP A 223 -1.54 -20.41 4.71
CA TRP A 223 -2.61 -19.90 5.56
C TRP A 223 -3.70 -20.96 5.83
N GLN A 224 -4.17 -21.65 4.79
CA GLN A 224 -5.29 -22.59 4.91
C GLN A 224 -4.87 -23.96 5.48
N GLN A 225 -3.68 -24.45 5.13
CA GLN A 225 -3.28 -25.83 5.38
C GLN A 225 -2.23 -25.97 6.49
N ARG A 226 -1.42 -24.94 6.74
CA ARG A 226 -0.33 -24.99 7.74
C ARG A 226 -0.71 -24.32 9.05
N LEU A 227 -1.42 -23.20 8.99
CA LEU A 227 -1.99 -22.61 10.20
C LEU A 227 -3.17 -23.46 10.70
N SER A 228 -3.29 -23.57 12.01
CA SER A 228 -4.50 -24.06 12.66
C SER A 228 -5.63 -23.03 12.56
N ALA A 229 -6.87 -23.48 12.80
CA ALA A 229 -8.02 -22.58 12.83
C ALA A 229 -7.90 -21.49 13.91
N ASP A 230 -7.26 -21.81 15.03
CA ASP A 230 -7.08 -20.85 16.13
C ASP A 230 -5.97 -19.84 15.84
N GLU A 231 -4.90 -20.25 15.14
CA GLU A 231 -3.87 -19.33 14.64
C GLU A 231 -4.45 -18.33 13.62
N ARG A 232 -5.22 -18.82 12.64
CA ARG A 232 -5.93 -17.93 11.69
C ARG A 232 -6.85 -16.96 12.42
N ARG A 233 -7.67 -17.46 13.34
CA ARG A 233 -8.61 -16.64 14.13
C ARG A 233 -7.88 -15.58 14.95
N ALA A 234 -6.76 -15.93 15.58
CA ALA A 234 -5.96 -15.00 16.36
C ALA A 234 -5.39 -13.88 15.50
N PHE A 235 -4.88 -14.22 14.31
CA PHE A 235 -4.36 -13.23 13.36
C PHE A 235 -5.48 -12.34 12.81
N SER A 236 -6.60 -12.90 12.35
CA SER A 236 -7.75 -12.11 11.88
C SER A 236 -8.34 -11.22 12.98
N THR A 237 -8.32 -11.65 14.25
CA THR A 237 -8.75 -10.82 15.38
C THR A 237 -7.80 -9.64 15.61
N LEU A 238 -6.50 -9.85 15.40
CA LEU A 238 -5.52 -8.77 15.46
C LEU A 238 -5.77 -7.75 14.36
N LEU A 239 -5.92 -8.19 13.10
CA LEU A 239 -6.21 -7.29 11.99
C LEU A 239 -7.56 -6.58 12.17
N ALA A 240 -8.58 -7.26 12.67
CA ALA A 240 -9.85 -6.63 13.02
C ALA A 240 -9.69 -5.55 14.11
N SER A 241 -8.74 -5.70 15.04
CA SER A 241 -8.42 -4.65 16.02
C SER A 241 -7.77 -3.40 15.41
N LEU A 242 -7.33 -3.50 14.16
CA LEU A 242 -6.86 -2.39 13.32
C LEU A 242 -7.92 -1.88 12.35
N ASN A 243 -9.15 -2.39 12.44
CA ASN A 243 -10.31 -2.08 11.61
C ASN A 243 -10.36 -2.73 10.21
N TYR A 244 -9.39 -3.58 9.87
CA TYR A 244 -9.52 -4.44 8.67
C TYR A 244 -10.76 -5.33 8.76
N ASP A 245 -11.39 -5.62 7.63
CA ASP A 245 -12.51 -6.56 7.55
C ASP A 245 -12.04 -8.02 7.62
N PRO A 246 -12.25 -8.75 8.74
CA PRO A 246 -11.82 -10.14 8.85
C PRO A 246 -12.62 -11.09 7.97
N ALA A 247 -13.73 -10.65 7.36
CA ALA A 247 -14.48 -11.45 6.40
C ALA A 247 -13.83 -11.47 5.01
N PHE A 248 -12.86 -10.59 4.74
CA PHE A 248 -12.13 -10.58 3.48
C PHE A 248 -10.87 -11.47 3.58
N GLU A 249 -11.02 -12.76 3.26
CA GLU A 249 -9.95 -13.74 3.48
C GLU A 249 -8.68 -13.44 2.68
N THR A 250 -8.78 -13.01 1.43
CA THR A 250 -7.60 -12.65 0.60
C THR A 250 -6.77 -11.55 1.27
N LEU A 251 -7.42 -10.51 1.80
CA LEU A 251 -6.75 -9.46 2.58
C LEU A 251 -6.06 -10.03 3.82
N MET A 252 -6.69 -10.96 4.56
CA MET A 252 -6.07 -11.59 5.72
C MET A 252 -4.79 -12.38 5.35
N VAL A 253 -4.79 -13.06 4.20
CA VAL A 253 -3.61 -13.78 3.69
C VAL A 253 -2.52 -12.80 3.27
N ASN A 254 -2.88 -11.75 2.53
CA ASN A 254 -1.94 -10.76 2.02
C ASN A 254 -1.23 -10.00 3.17
N GLU A 255 -1.99 -9.57 4.17
CA GLU A 255 -1.46 -8.97 5.40
C GLU A 255 -0.61 -9.96 6.21
N PHE A 256 -1.05 -11.22 6.30
CA PHE A 256 -0.31 -12.25 7.02
C PHE A 256 1.11 -12.43 6.48
N GLN A 257 1.26 -12.63 5.18
CA GLN A 257 2.58 -12.83 4.60
C GLN A 257 3.47 -11.60 4.79
N ALA A 258 2.93 -10.39 4.56
CA ALA A 258 3.67 -9.15 4.67
C ALA A 258 4.16 -8.93 6.10
N TYR A 259 3.29 -9.05 7.11
CA TYR A 259 3.69 -8.94 8.51
C TYR A 259 4.66 -10.05 8.92
N ILE A 260 4.47 -11.29 8.51
CA ILE A 260 5.36 -12.37 8.96
C ILE A 260 6.76 -12.21 8.38
N LEU A 261 6.89 -11.81 7.11
CA LEU A 261 8.15 -11.72 6.38
C LEU A 261 8.88 -10.38 6.57
N THR A 262 8.20 -9.31 7.00
CA THR A 262 8.87 -8.02 7.27
C THR A 262 9.88 -8.14 8.44
N PRO A 263 11.15 -7.73 8.24
CA PRO A 263 12.18 -7.65 9.28
C PRO A 263 11.80 -6.89 10.55
N ARG A 264 12.42 -7.24 11.69
CA ARG A 264 12.34 -6.44 12.93
C ARG A 264 13.44 -5.39 12.98
N GLY A 265 13.22 -4.26 13.64
CA GLY A 265 14.25 -3.24 13.87
C GLY A 265 14.30 -2.12 12.81
N SER A 266 13.49 -2.22 11.77
CA SER A 266 13.19 -1.16 10.81
C SER A 266 12.24 -0.10 11.41
N GLY A 267 12.58 0.49 12.56
CA GLY A 267 11.77 1.53 13.23
C GLY A 267 10.79 1.00 14.30
N ASP A 268 11.32 0.64 15.47
CA ASP A 268 10.60 0.05 16.60
C ASP A 268 9.71 1.05 17.40
N SER A 269 9.13 2.07 16.76
CA SER A 269 8.38 3.14 17.46
C SER A 269 7.08 3.64 16.82
N THR A 270 6.46 2.90 15.89
CA THR A 270 5.07 3.14 15.46
C THR A 270 4.24 1.83 15.45
N GLY A 271 2.93 1.95 15.27
CA GLY A 271 1.93 0.89 15.47
C GLY A 271 2.26 -0.47 14.84
N SER A 272 2.83 -0.50 13.63
CA SER A 272 3.14 -1.72 12.88
C SER A 272 4.18 -2.63 13.55
N GLY A 273 5.19 -2.08 14.24
CA GLY A 273 6.16 -2.87 15.02
C GLY A 273 5.57 -3.50 16.29
N ILE A 274 4.59 -2.82 16.91
CA ILE A 274 3.82 -3.34 18.04
C ILE A 274 2.87 -4.45 17.59
N LEU A 275 2.28 -4.32 16.40
CA LEU A 275 1.38 -5.30 15.80
C LEU A 275 2.14 -6.54 15.35
N LEU A 276 3.31 -6.37 14.73
CA LEU A 276 4.28 -7.43 14.46
C LEU A 276 4.68 -8.18 15.74
N ALA A 277 4.88 -7.45 16.84
CA ALA A 277 5.21 -8.04 18.14
C ALA A 277 4.04 -8.76 18.82
N ARG A 278 2.80 -8.35 18.55
CA ARG A 278 1.56 -8.99 19.04
C ARG A 278 1.17 -10.20 18.19
N ALA A 279 1.15 -10.08 16.87
CA ALA A 279 0.90 -11.17 15.91
C ALA A 279 1.81 -12.36 16.18
N LYS A 280 3.12 -12.12 16.23
CA LYS A 280 4.13 -13.17 16.36
C LYS A 280 4.12 -13.82 17.76
N ARG A 281 3.75 -13.10 18.83
CA ARG A 281 3.56 -13.66 20.19
C ARG A 281 2.24 -14.42 20.37
N LEU A 282 1.19 -14.04 19.64
CA LEU A 282 -0.10 -14.74 19.66
C LEU A 282 -0.01 -16.08 18.91
N LEU A 283 0.73 -16.13 17.81
CA LEU A 283 0.89 -17.34 16.99
C LEU A 283 1.87 -18.36 17.61
N LYS A 284 3.00 -17.91 18.17
CA LYS A 284 3.89 -18.79 18.95
C LYS A 284 4.34 -18.07 20.24
N PRO A 285 3.83 -18.47 21.43
CA PRO A 285 4.20 -17.86 22.72
C PRO A 285 5.71 -17.88 23.03
N ASP A 286 6.42 -18.87 22.48
CA ASP A 286 7.86 -19.03 22.62
C ASP A 286 8.67 -18.30 21.54
N TYR A 287 8.02 -17.60 20.60
CA TYR A 287 8.69 -16.80 19.58
C TYR A 287 9.66 -15.81 20.24
N ARG A 288 10.96 -16.03 20.02
CA ARG A 288 12.04 -15.12 20.41
C ARG A 288 12.47 -14.37 19.15
N PRO A 289 12.17 -13.07 19.03
CA PRO A 289 12.69 -12.30 17.90
C PRO A 289 14.22 -12.33 17.91
N ARG A 290 14.84 -12.66 16.77
CA ARG A 290 16.22 -12.25 16.53
C ARG A 290 16.18 -10.75 16.27
N TYR A 291 16.84 -9.99 17.14
CA TYR A 291 17.08 -8.58 16.92
C TYR A 291 18.01 -8.43 15.72
N VAL A 292 17.61 -7.62 14.75
CA VAL A 292 18.47 -7.14 13.67
C VAL A 292 19.49 -6.22 14.33
N SER A 293 20.76 -6.62 14.33
CA SER A 293 21.85 -5.78 14.81
C SER A 293 21.94 -4.51 13.97
N GLU A 294 22.67 -3.48 14.43
CA GLU A 294 22.92 -2.28 13.58
C GLU A 294 23.57 -2.64 12.23
N ALA A 295 24.35 -3.73 12.18
CA ALA A 295 24.90 -4.26 10.93
C ALA A 295 23.83 -4.85 10.02
N ASP A 296 22.83 -5.54 10.58
CA ASP A 296 21.72 -6.10 9.82
C ASP A 296 20.76 -5.00 9.32
N LYS A 297 20.64 -3.87 10.04
CA LYS A 297 19.91 -2.67 9.56
C LYS A 297 20.62 -2.01 8.38
N ALA A 298 21.94 -1.85 8.46
CA ALA A 298 22.74 -1.31 7.37
C ALA A 298 22.66 -2.22 6.13
N HIS A 299 22.75 -3.54 6.33
CA HIS A 299 22.57 -4.51 5.26
C HIS A 299 21.15 -4.48 4.66
N PHE A 300 20.09 -4.32 5.48
CA PHE A 300 18.72 -4.15 4.98
C PHE A 300 18.55 -2.91 4.11
N LEU A 301 19.09 -1.77 4.54
CA LEU A 301 19.05 -0.53 3.77
C LEU A 301 19.81 -0.62 2.44
N GLU A 302 20.83 -1.47 2.37
CA GLU A 302 21.71 -1.63 1.21
C GLU A 302 21.29 -2.79 0.28
N HIS A 303 20.68 -3.86 0.81
CA HIS A 303 20.46 -5.15 0.12
C HIS A 303 19.07 -5.75 0.41
N GLY A 304 18.01 -4.94 0.48
CA GLY A 304 16.65 -5.38 0.84
C GLY A 304 16.17 -6.66 0.11
N GLU A 305 16.65 -6.90 -1.12
CA GLU A 305 16.31 -8.05 -1.97
C GLU A 305 16.93 -9.39 -1.50
N GLU A 306 18.08 -9.40 -0.82
CA GLU A 306 18.74 -10.65 -0.39
C GLU A 306 18.27 -11.14 1.01
N LEU A 307 17.46 -10.32 1.68
CA LEU A 307 17.27 -10.40 3.14
C LEU A 307 16.19 -11.38 3.59
N ILE A 308 15.29 -11.77 2.68
CA ILE A 308 14.21 -12.69 2.96
C ILE A 308 14.77 -14.02 3.51
N SER A 309 15.95 -14.45 3.03
CA SER A 309 16.66 -15.67 3.45
C SER A 309 17.28 -15.63 4.84
N ARG A 310 17.40 -14.46 5.49
CA ARG A 310 18.22 -14.29 6.71
C ARG A 310 17.46 -13.81 7.95
N ILE A 311 16.27 -13.23 7.81
CA ILE A 311 15.60 -12.50 8.92
C ILE A 311 14.32 -13.16 9.46
N SER A 312 13.90 -14.24 8.84
CA SER A 312 12.84 -15.05 9.40
C SER A 312 13.20 -15.60 10.81
N GLY A 313 12.21 -15.64 11.69
CA GLY A 313 12.25 -16.49 12.89
C GLY A 313 11.30 -17.67 12.66
N SER A 314 11.29 -18.70 13.52
CA SER A 314 10.75 -20.04 13.18
C SER A 314 9.50 -20.10 12.27
N LEU A 315 8.46 -19.28 12.49
CA LEU A 315 7.27 -19.26 11.61
C LEU A 315 7.51 -18.55 10.25
N GLY A 316 8.28 -17.47 10.25
CA GLY A 316 8.80 -16.90 9.01
C GLY A 316 9.81 -17.83 8.34
N ASP A 317 10.57 -18.64 9.10
CA ASP A 317 11.53 -19.60 8.52
C ASP A 317 10.75 -20.73 7.84
N GLU A 318 9.69 -21.21 8.50
CA GLU A 318 8.75 -22.20 7.95
C GLU A 318 8.05 -21.66 6.69
N LEU A 319 7.60 -20.39 6.68
CA LEU A 319 7.01 -19.77 5.49
C LEU A 319 8.05 -19.56 4.39
N HIS A 320 9.25 -19.13 4.73
CA HIS A 320 10.37 -18.96 3.79
C HIS A 320 10.73 -20.28 3.12
N GLU A 321 10.96 -21.35 3.89
CA GLU A 321 11.26 -22.68 3.38
C GLU A 321 10.11 -23.22 2.52
N TRP A 322 8.86 -22.91 2.87
CA TRP A 322 7.67 -23.30 2.11
C TRP A 322 7.54 -22.57 0.76
N LEU A 323 7.85 -21.27 0.74
CA LEU A 323 7.88 -20.48 -0.48
C LEU A 323 9.05 -20.92 -1.37
N GLY A 324 10.20 -21.27 -0.79
CA GLY A 324 11.43 -21.62 -1.50
C GLY A 324 12.20 -20.37 -1.94
N ASP A 325 13.52 -20.52 -2.13
CA ASP A 325 14.43 -19.40 -2.42
C ASP A 325 14.11 -18.67 -3.75
N GLU A 326 13.43 -19.34 -4.68
CA GLU A 326 13.17 -18.88 -6.06
C GLU A 326 12.23 -17.67 -6.18
N TYR A 327 11.38 -17.40 -5.18
CA TYR A 327 10.45 -16.25 -5.19
C TYR A 327 10.95 -15.04 -4.40
N LEU A 328 12.09 -15.20 -3.73
CA LEU A 328 12.56 -14.28 -2.69
C LEU A 328 13.98 -13.78 -2.99
N VAL A 329 14.70 -14.48 -3.86
CA VAL A 329 15.93 -14.04 -4.51
C VAL A 329 15.77 -14.37 -5.98
N LYS A 330 15.63 -13.36 -6.85
CA LYS A 330 15.56 -13.60 -8.29
C LYS A 330 16.89 -14.22 -8.72
N GLN A 331 16.86 -15.45 -9.23
CA GLN A 331 18.05 -16.01 -9.88
C GLN A 331 18.29 -15.22 -11.18
N GLU A 332 19.53 -14.76 -11.35
CA GLU A 332 20.03 -13.97 -12.50
C GLU A 332 19.55 -14.45 -13.87
#